data_AF-A0A6V7QVX1-F1
#
_entry.id   AF-A0A6V7QVX1-F1
#
_cell.length_a   1.000
_cell.length_b   1.000
_cell.length_c   1.000
_cell.angle_alpha   90.00
_cell.angle_beta   90.00
_cell.angle_gamma   90.00
#
_symmetry.space_group_name_H-M   'P 1'
#
loop_
_entity.id
_entity.type
_entity.pdbx_description
1 polymer ?
#
loop_
_entity_poly.entity_id
_entity_poly.type
_entity_poly.pdbx_seq_one_letter_code
_entity_poly.pdbx_strand_id
1 'polypeptide(L)'
;MIQLFMTIYNCLALIFRLLISDSKRESTKEAVEVSYLVYRSSLVFAMEQFRQIGELLGSLNALMVFKDNIQINRRQCLLLVEAFTLAFEGIAEEMKWNLKFNEKSSKWHSLESPLRELHRIFKEGEQYIRQCIETKDWWAKALSLNQSTDCVDFHLHNLLWCVPVVLEAIENVSEISGCDQEAIHKKRVMLAKKYDRDWLDPQLFQHKFGERYLVSKDMRSKLDSVWKEDQWILSEIVTAKPENQPLAEVLLAPKGKVLPSSILIGSKDYQVRRRLGNGGHYKEIQWMGRALLLDTYSLTLNS
;
A
#
# COMPACT_ATOMS: atom_id res chain seq x y z
N MET A 1 -5.25 4.64 13.05
CA MET A 1 -4.25 3.96 12.20
C MET A 1 -2.82 4.05 12.78
N ILE A 2 -2.29 5.23 13.11
CA ILE A 2 -0.89 5.37 13.63
C ILE A 2 -0.68 4.78 15.04
N GLN A 3 -1.65 4.87 15.95
CA GLN A 3 -1.58 4.17 17.25
C GLN A 3 -1.60 2.64 17.08
N LEU A 4 -2.36 2.14 16.10
CA LEU A 4 -2.39 0.73 15.73
C LEU A 4 -1.04 0.32 15.12
N PHE A 5 -0.48 1.16 14.25
CA PHE A 5 0.83 1.00 13.62
C PHE A 5 1.97 0.93 14.63
N MET A 6 1.99 1.79 15.65
CA MET A 6 3.00 1.75 16.72
C MET A 6 2.86 0.51 17.60
N THR A 7 1.64 0.07 17.87
CA THR A 7 1.37 -1.18 18.62
C THR A 7 1.82 -2.40 17.81
N ILE A 8 1.53 -2.40 16.51
CA ILE A 8 1.92 -3.41 15.55
C ILE A 8 3.44 -3.45 15.34
N TYR A 9 4.10 -2.30 15.20
CA TYR A 9 5.55 -2.20 15.02
C TYR A 9 6.28 -2.82 16.21
N ASN A 10 5.80 -2.55 17.43
CA ASN A 10 6.35 -3.13 18.65
C ASN A 10 6.06 -4.63 18.77
N CYS A 11 4.90 -5.12 18.31
CA CYS A 11 4.59 -6.55 18.27
C CYS A 11 5.40 -7.30 17.20
N LEU A 12 5.56 -6.73 16.01
CA LEU A 12 6.31 -7.32 14.91
C LEU A 12 7.81 -7.37 15.18
N ALA A 13 8.40 -6.28 15.68
CA ALA A 13 9.82 -6.24 16.01
C ALA A 13 10.18 -7.28 17.09
N LEU A 14 9.24 -7.59 17.99
CA LEU A 14 9.40 -8.65 18.99
C LEU A 14 9.25 -10.05 18.38
N ILE A 15 8.24 -10.25 17.52
CA ILE A 15 7.96 -11.55 16.88
C ILE A 15 9.03 -11.92 15.84
N PHE A 16 9.53 -10.96 15.05
CA PHE A 16 10.59 -11.20 14.07
C PHE A 16 11.95 -11.49 14.72
N ARG A 17 12.29 -10.83 15.84
CA ARG A 17 13.49 -11.18 16.64
C ARG A 17 13.43 -12.62 17.18
N LEU A 18 12.24 -13.11 17.51
CA LEU A 18 12.05 -14.49 17.98
C LEU A 18 12.15 -15.50 16.82
N LEU A 19 11.52 -15.23 15.68
CA LEU A 19 11.52 -16.14 14.51
C LEU A 19 12.88 -16.27 13.82
N ILE A 20 13.70 -15.21 13.79
CA ILE A 20 15.04 -15.25 13.18
C ILE A 20 16.06 -15.96 14.08
N SER A 21 15.84 -15.97 15.40
CA SER A 21 16.74 -16.65 16.35
C SER A 21 16.66 -18.18 16.25
N ASP A 22 15.48 -18.73 15.91
CA ASP A 22 15.27 -20.17 15.75
C ASP A 22 15.81 -20.73 14.42
N SER A 23 15.99 -19.90 13.39
CA SER A 23 16.53 -20.34 12.10
C SER A 23 18.03 -20.71 12.15
N LYS A 24 18.73 -20.46 13.27
CA LYS A 24 20.17 -20.72 13.42
C LYS A 24 20.55 -22.14 13.86
N ARG A 25 19.60 -23.08 13.95
CA ARG A 25 19.90 -24.49 14.25
C ARG A 25 19.35 -25.42 13.18
N GLU A 26 20.17 -25.72 12.19
CA GLU A 26 20.49 -27.08 11.73
C GLU A 26 21.25 -27.04 10.40
N SER A 27 22.41 -27.70 10.36
CA SER A 27 23.15 -27.91 9.12
C SER A 27 23.79 -29.30 9.12
N THR A 28 23.48 -30.11 8.10
CA THR A 28 24.21 -31.31 7.73
C THR A 28 24.62 -31.25 6.26
N LYS A 29 25.77 -31.87 5.95
CA LYS A 29 26.76 -31.44 4.95
C LYS A 29 26.54 -31.86 3.48
N GLU A 30 25.38 -32.39 3.08
CA GLU A 30 25.13 -32.79 1.67
C GLU A 30 24.37 -31.75 0.84
N ALA A 31 23.88 -30.66 1.45
CA ALA A 31 23.16 -29.57 0.75
C ALA A 31 24.07 -28.58 -0.01
N VAL A 32 25.40 -28.72 0.09
CA VAL A 32 26.35 -27.63 -0.21
C VAL A 32 26.46 -27.30 -1.71
N GLU A 33 26.26 -28.26 -2.61
CA GLU A 33 26.47 -28.06 -4.05
C GLU A 33 25.22 -27.52 -4.79
N VAL A 34 24.03 -27.98 -4.40
CA VAL A 34 22.74 -27.43 -4.86
C VAL A 34 22.49 -26.06 -4.22
N SER A 35 22.86 -25.87 -2.95
CA SER A 35 22.85 -24.55 -2.33
C SER A 35 23.75 -23.58 -3.07
N TYR A 36 24.93 -23.96 -3.59
CA TYR A 36 25.80 -22.98 -4.25
C TYR A 36 25.20 -22.37 -5.52
N LEU A 37 24.46 -23.13 -6.34
CA LEU A 37 23.80 -22.65 -7.55
C LEU A 37 22.51 -21.86 -7.26
N VAL A 38 21.70 -22.31 -6.29
CA VAL A 38 20.51 -21.59 -5.83
C VAL A 38 20.93 -20.29 -5.12
N TYR A 39 21.95 -20.35 -4.26
CA TYR A 39 22.55 -19.18 -3.63
C TYR A 39 23.05 -18.23 -4.71
N ARG A 40 23.84 -18.68 -5.71
CA ARG A 40 24.34 -17.86 -6.85
C ARG A 40 23.25 -17.09 -7.57
N SER A 41 22.06 -17.68 -7.69
CA SER A 41 20.88 -16.96 -8.17
C SER A 41 20.41 -15.91 -7.15
N SER A 42 20.17 -16.28 -5.88
CA SER A 42 19.78 -15.40 -4.75
C SER A 42 20.68 -14.15 -4.56
N LEU A 43 21.98 -14.21 -4.86
CA LEU A 43 22.96 -13.11 -4.64
C LEU A 43 22.68 -11.82 -5.47
N VAL A 44 21.82 -11.85 -6.49
CA VAL A 44 21.49 -10.67 -7.34
C VAL A 44 20.10 -10.09 -7.00
N PHE A 45 19.25 -10.84 -6.31
CA PHE A 45 17.83 -10.50 -6.23
C PHE A 45 17.52 -9.31 -5.33
N ALA A 46 18.20 -9.08 -4.20
CA ALA A 46 17.88 -7.94 -3.34
C ALA A 46 18.10 -6.58 -4.03
N MET A 47 19.26 -6.40 -4.67
CA MET A 47 19.53 -5.20 -5.49
C MET A 47 18.62 -5.13 -6.71
N GLU A 48 18.28 -6.28 -7.31
CA GLU A 48 17.35 -6.32 -8.43
C GLU A 48 15.91 -5.94 -8.01
N GLN A 49 15.44 -6.38 -6.84
CA GLN A 49 14.16 -5.95 -6.27
C GLN A 49 14.15 -4.43 -6.06
N PHE A 50 15.23 -3.87 -5.48
CA PHE A 50 15.34 -2.43 -5.29
C PHE A 50 15.34 -1.65 -6.61
N ARG A 51 16.06 -2.17 -7.63
CA ARG A 51 16.05 -1.63 -8.99
C ARG A 51 14.64 -1.62 -9.59
N GLN A 52 13.91 -2.73 -9.48
CA GLN A 52 12.54 -2.87 -9.97
C GLN A 52 11.56 -1.92 -9.26
N ILE A 53 11.72 -1.68 -7.96
CA ILE A 53 10.95 -0.65 -7.23
C ILE A 53 11.21 0.74 -7.86
N GLY A 54 12.47 1.05 -8.16
CA GLY A 54 12.82 2.30 -8.85
C GLY A 54 12.22 2.42 -10.25
N GLU A 55 12.13 1.32 -11.01
CA GLU A 55 11.44 1.30 -12.31
C GLU A 55 9.95 1.58 -12.17
N LEU A 56 9.27 0.96 -11.19
CA LEU A 56 7.86 1.24 -10.89
C LEU A 56 7.65 2.69 -10.48
N LEU A 57 8.53 3.27 -9.66
CA LEU A 57 8.47 4.69 -9.30
C LEU A 57 8.65 5.60 -10.53
N GLY A 58 9.54 5.23 -11.45
CA GLY A 58 9.68 5.90 -12.75
C GLY A 58 8.41 5.83 -13.60
N SER A 59 7.79 4.65 -13.66
CA SER A 59 6.50 4.43 -14.33
C SER A 59 5.37 5.30 -13.74
N LEU A 60 5.29 5.34 -12.41
CA LEU A 60 4.37 6.21 -11.66
C LEU A 60 4.59 7.69 -12.00
N ASN A 61 5.84 8.15 -11.98
CA ASN A 61 6.16 9.53 -12.32
C ASN A 61 5.75 9.87 -13.77
N ALA A 62 5.94 8.95 -14.72
CA ALA A 62 5.47 9.10 -16.09
C ALA A 62 3.94 9.20 -16.20
N LEU A 63 3.20 8.40 -15.42
CA LEU A 63 1.74 8.48 -15.33
C LEU A 63 1.28 9.83 -14.76
N MET A 64 1.95 10.32 -13.71
CA MET A 64 1.59 11.56 -13.02
C MET A 64 1.90 12.84 -13.81
N VAL A 65 2.58 12.75 -14.97
CA VAL A 65 2.66 13.87 -15.93
C VAL A 65 1.25 14.34 -16.34
N PHE A 66 0.30 13.40 -16.43
CA PHE A 66 -1.09 13.68 -16.79
C PHE A 66 -2.01 13.79 -15.55
N LYS A 67 -1.48 14.16 -14.38
CA LYS A 67 -2.24 14.28 -13.12
C LYS A 67 -3.49 15.17 -13.23
N ASP A 68 -3.48 16.16 -14.11
CA ASP A 68 -4.62 17.07 -14.30
C ASP A 68 -5.80 16.41 -15.03
N ASN A 69 -5.57 15.28 -15.70
CA ASN A 69 -6.63 14.46 -16.28
C ASN A 69 -7.33 13.56 -15.25
N ILE A 70 -6.80 13.45 -14.03
CA ILE A 70 -7.41 12.66 -12.96
C ILE A 70 -8.58 13.45 -12.39
N GLN A 71 -9.80 13.02 -12.72
CA GLN A 71 -11.03 13.65 -12.25
C GLN A 71 -11.57 13.06 -10.93
N ILE A 72 -11.09 11.88 -10.53
CA ILE A 72 -11.53 11.17 -9.32
C ILE A 72 -10.29 10.77 -8.53
N ASN A 73 -10.27 11.06 -7.23
CA ASN A 73 -9.20 10.70 -6.29
C ASN A 73 -7.82 11.29 -6.63
N ARG A 74 -7.76 12.50 -7.20
CA ARG A 74 -6.50 13.13 -7.61
C ARG A 74 -5.60 13.42 -6.42
N ARG A 75 -6.14 13.95 -5.32
CA ARG A 75 -5.36 14.27 -4.11
C ARG A 75 -4.80 13.00 -3.48
N GLN A 76 -5.59 11.93 -3.44
CA GLN A 76 -5.14 10.61 -3.02
C GLN A 76 -4.03 10.03 -3.91
N CYS A 77 -4.15 10.12 -5.24
CA CYS A 77 -3.09 9.66 -6.15
C CYS A 77 -1.77 10.44 -5.94
N LEU A 78 -1.86 11.76 -5.74
CA LEU A 78 -0.70 12.59 -5.44
C LEU A 78 -0.05 12.20 -4.11
N LEU A 79 -0.85 11.98 -3.06
CA LEU A 79 -0.37 11.51 -1.77
C LEU A 79 0.33 10.16 -1.87
N LEU A 80 -0.25 9.22 -2.62
CA LEU A 80 0.32 7.88 -2.79
C LEU A 80 1.70 7.93 -3.47
N VAL A 81 1.84 8.75 -4.52
CA VAL A 81 3.11 8.92 -5.24
C VAL A 81 4.14 9.64 -4.38
N GLU A 82 3.72 10.66 -3.62
CA GLU A 82 4.59 11.33 -2.65
C GLU A 82 5.10 10.33 -1.59
N ALA A 83 4.21 9.52 -1.01
CA ALA A 83 4.57 8.52 -0.02
C ALA A 83 5.52 7.44 -0.59
N PHE A 84 5.28 6.96 -1.81
CA PHE A 84 6.19 6.04 -2.50
C PHE A 84 7.55 6.66 -2.79
N THR A 85 7.59 7.94 -3.18
CA THR A 85 8.84 8.67 -3.41
C THR A 85 9.65 8.77 -2.12
N LEU A 86 9.03 9.24 -1.04
CA LEU A 86 9.67 9.37 0.28
C LEU A 86 10.12 7.99 0.82
N ALA A 87 9.32 6.94 0.62
CA ALA A 87 9.69 5.58 1.01
C ALA A 87 10.96 5.11 0.29
N PHE A 88 10.99 5.28 -1.03
CA PHE A 88 12.11 4.88 -1.87
C PHE A 88 13.38 5.65 -1.51
N GLU A 89 13.29 6.97 -1.39
CA GLU A 89 14.42 7.83 -1.02
C GLU A 89 14.95 7.51 0.39
N GLY A 90 14.06 7.35 1.36
CA GLY A 90 14.43 6.98 2.73
C GLY A 90 15.12 5.63 2.80
N ILE A 91 14.61 4.63 2.07
CA ILE A 91 15.24 3.30 1.98
C ILE A 91 16.58 3.38 1.25
N ALA A 92 16.68 4.13 0.15
CA ALA A 92 17.92 4.31 -0.61
C ALA A 92 19.04 4.88 0.26
N GLU A 93 18.72 5.93 1.03
CA GLU A 93 19.67 6.54 1.95
C GLU A 93 20.06 5.55 3.05
N GLU A 94 19.11 4.84 3.66
CA GLU A 94 19.44 3.83 4.68
C GLU A 94 20.31 2.69 4.12
N MET A 95 20.06 2.23 2.89
CA MET A 95 20.93 1.26 2.24
C MET A 95 22.35 1.81 2.04
N LYS A 96 22.48 3.06 1.59
CA LYS A 96 23.76 3.74 1.35
C LYS A 96 24.56 3.97 2.63
N TRP A 97 23.90 4.34 3.73
CA TRP A 97 24.55 4.59 5.02
C TRP A 97 24.95 3.29 5.74
N ASN A 98 24.15 2.23 5.61
CA ASN A 98 24.30 1.03 6.45
C ASN A 98 25.00 -0.14 5.74
N LEU A 99 24.91 -0.22 4.41
CA LEU A 99 25.36 -1.39 3.66
C LEU A 99 26.63 -1.09 2.85
N LYS A 100 27.46 -2.12 2.70
CA LYS A 100 28.61 -2.07 1.78
C LYS A 100 28.26 -2.72 0.45
N PHE A 101 28.37 -1.97 -0.64
CA PHE A 101 27.97 -2.43 -1.98
C PHE A 101 28.76 -3.66 -2.46
N ASN A 102 30.01 -3.84 -2.05
CA ASN A 102 30.82 -5.01 -2.38
C ASN A 102 30.32 -6.30 -1.68
N GLU A 103 29.55 -6.19 -0.61
CA GLU A 103 28.94 -7.31 0.12
C GLU A 103 27.53 -7.66 -0.40
N LYS A 104 27.06 -7.00 -1.47
CA LYS A 104 25.71 -7.16 -2.02
C LYS A 104 25.33 -8.60 -2.34
N SER A 105 26.33 -9.37 -2.75
CA SER A 105 26.13 -10.74 -3.15
C SER A 105 26.07 -11.64 -1.90
N SER A 106 26.98 -11.47 -0.93
CA SER A 106 27.14 -12.43 0.16
C SER A 106 26.23 -12.21 1.37
N LYS A 107 25.87 -10.95 1.68
CA LYS A 107 25.21 -10.61 2.95
C LYS A 107 23.77 -10.11 2.81
N TRP A 108 23.34 -9.68 1.62
CA TRP A 108 22.05 -8.99 1.45
C TRP A 108 20.86 -9.93 1.24
N HIS A 109 21.04 -11.25 1.34
CA HIS A 109 19.98 -12.24 1.14
C HIS A 109 18.70 -11.97 1.95
N SER A 110 18.82 -11.51 3.21
CA SER A 110 17.67 -11.21 4.07
C SER A 110 16.89 -9.96 3.65
N LEU A 111 17.41 -9.14 2.73
CA LEU A 111 16.69 -7.99 2.17
C LEU A 111 15.76 -8.38 1.02
N GLU A 112 15.95 -9.56 0.44
CA GLU A 112 15.19 -9.98 -0.75
C GLU A 112 13.68 -10.03 -0.48
N SER A 113 13.26 -10.71 0.58
CA SER A 113 11.83 -10.86 0.90
C SER A 113 11.16 -9.53 1.26
N PRO A 114 11.72 -8.67 2.14
CA PRO A 114 11.16 -7.35 2.42
C PRO A 114 11.06 -6.47 1.16
N LEU A 115 12.10 -6.44 0.32
CA LEU A 115 12.08 -5.63 -0.90
C LEU A 115 11.11 -6.17 -1.96
N ARG A 116 10.92 -7.49 -2.03
CA ARG A 116 9.92 -8.10 -2.91
C ARG A 116 8.50 -7.72 -2.51
N GLU A 117 8.19 -7.68 -1.21
CA GLU A 117 6.88 -7.24 -0.73
C GLU A 117 6.68 -5.74 -1.00
N LEU A 118 7.71 -4.91 -0.78
CA LEU A 118 7.67 -3.50 -1.13
C LEU A 118 7.42 -3.27 -2.64
N HIS A 119 8.10 -4.04 -3.49
CA HIS A 119 7.87 -4.03 -4.94
C HIS A 119 6.42 -4.38 -5.30
N ARG A 120 5.85 -5.42 -4.67
CA ARG A 120 4.43 -5.77 -4.86
C ARG A 120 3.50 -4.62 -4.48
N ILE A 121 3.75 -3.95 -3.35
CA ILE A 121 2.95 -2.80 -2.89
C ILE A 121 3.01 -1.65 -3.90
N PHE A 122 4.19 -1.32 -4.42
CA PHE A 122 4.36 -0.28 -5.45
C PHE A 122 3.58 -0.64 -6.71
N LYS A 123 3.62 -1.91 -7.12
CA LYS A 123 2.91 -2.41 -8.30
C LYS A 123 1.39 -2.32 -8.15
N GLU A 124 0.86 -2.69 -6.98
CA GLU A 124 -0.57 -2.55 -6.66
C GLU A 124 -0.99 -1.07 -6.65
N GLY A 125 -0.16 -0.17 -6.11
CA GLY A 125 -0.41 1.27 -6.14
C GLY A 125 -0.34 1.88 -7.55
N GLU A 126 0.59 1.43 -8.40
CA GLU A 126 0.63 1.81 -9.82
C GLU A 126 -0.65 1.40 -10.54
N GLN A 127 -1.15 0.19 -10.30
CA GLN A 127 -2.40 -0.28 -10.88
C GLN A 127 -3.60 0.58 -10.44
N TYR A 128 -3.66 0.96 -9.16
CA TYR A 128 -4.67 1.90 -8.65
C TYR A 128 -4.61 3.26 -9.36
N ILE A 129 -3.42 3.84 -9.51
CA ILE A 129 -3.25 5.12 -10.19
C ILE A 129 -3.62 5.03 -11.68
N ARG A 130 -3.26 3.94 -12.37
CA ARG A 130 -3.70 3.70 -13.75
C ARG A 130 -5.22 3.68 -13.87
N GLN A 131 -5.91 3.02 -12.94
CA GLN A 131 -7.37 3.03 -12.89
C GLN A 131 -7.91 4.44 -12.65
N CYS A 132 -7.28 5.24 -11.79
CA CYS A 132 -7.65 6.64 -11.52
C CYS A 132 -7.39 7.60 -12.70
N ILE A 133 -6.42 7.32 -13.58
CA ILE A 133 -6.15 8.13 -14.78
C ILE A 133 -7.08 7.76 -15.94
N GLU A 134 -7.54 6.52 -16.03
CA GLU A 134 -8.37 6.06 -17.15
C GLU A 134 -9.66 6.89 -17.31
N THR A 135 -9.92 7.40 -18.52
CA THR A 135 -11.03 8.34 -18.80
C THR A 135 -12.32 7.65 -19.23
N LYS A 136 -12.29 6.35 -19.52
CA LYS A 136 -13.46 5.59 -19.95
C LYS A 136 -14.43 5.37 -18.79
N ASP A 137 -15.73 5.30 -19.13
CA ASP A 137 -16.82 4.95 -18.21
C ASP A 137 -16.82 5.77 -16.91
N TRP A 138 -16.66 7.09 -17.03
CA TRP A 138 -16.49 8.01 -15.90
C TRP A 138 -17.51 7.81 -14.78
N TRP A 139 -18.80 7.65 -15.10
CA TRP A 139 -19.86 7.43 -14.11
C TRP A 139 -19.71 6.08 -13.39
N ALA A 140 -19.38 5.01 -14.11
CA ALA A 140 -19.14 3.68 -13.53
C ALA A 140 -17.96 3.72 -12.54
N LYS A 141 -16.92 4.45 -12.94
CA LYS A 141 -15.71 4.67 -12.16
C LYS A 141 -15.97 5.56 -10.95
N ALA A 142 -16.71 6.65 -11.11
CA ALA A 142 -17.14 7.51 -10.01
C ALA A 142 -17.92 6.70 -8.98
N LEU A 143 -18.88 5.87 -9.39
CA LEU A 143 -19.63 5.02 -8.46
C LEU A 143 -18.75 4.03 -7.70
N SER A 144 -17.75 3.46 -8.39
CA SER A 144 -16.83 2.49 -7.78
C SER A 144 -15.84 3.15 -6.81
N LEU A 145 -15.33 4.35 -7.16
CA LEU A 145 -14.24 5.01 -6.44
C LEU A 145 -14.70 6.07 -5.43
N ASN A 146 -15.92 6.60 -5.56
CA ASN A 146 -16.45 7.67 -4.71
C ASN A 146 -16.52 7.27 -3.23
N GLN A 147 -16.65 5.98 -2.91
CA GLN A 147 -16.68 5.54 -1.51
C GLN A 147 -15.44 4.74 -1.11
N SER A 148 -14.52 4.53 -2.05
CA SER A 148 -13.30 3.73 -1.88
C SER A 148 -12.30 4.50 -1.05
N THR A 149 -12.04 4.02 0.17
CA THR A 149 -10.92 4.48 0.99
C THR A 149 -9.63 3.70 0.70
N ASP A 150 -9.58 2.96 -0.42
CA ASP A 150 -8.51 1.99 -0.72
C ASP A 150 -7.13 2.64 -0.78
N CYS A 151 -7.02 3.90 -1.20
CA CYS A 151 -5.75 4.62 -1.18
C CYS A 151 -5.14 4.65 0.23
N VAL A 152 -5.96 4.96 1.25
CA VAL A 152 -5.51 5.12 2.64
C VAL A 152 -5.53 3.77 3.36
N ASP A 153 -6.67 3.09 3.31
CA ASP A 153 -6.92 1.88 4.10
C ASP A 153 -6.19 0.65 3.55
N PHE A 154 -5.83 0.64 2.27
CA PHE A 154 -5.13 -0.48 1.64
C PHE A 154 -3.70 -0.09 1.19
N HIS A 155 -3.54 0.83 0.25
CA HIS A 155 -2.23 1.10 -0.35
C HIS A 155 -1.25 1.77 0.61
N LEU A 156 -1.66 2.88 1.25
CA LEU A 156 -0.82 3.57 2.23
C LEU A 156 -0.63 2.73 3.50
N HIS A 157 -1.67 2.02 3.96
CA HIS A 157 -1.53 1.07 5.06
C HIS A 157 -0.43 0.01 4.78
N ASN A 158 -0.48 -0.64 3.61
CA ASN A 158 0.48 -1.68 3.25
C ASN A 158 1.90 -1.10 3.14
N LEU A 159 2.04 0.09 2.56
CA LEU A 159 3.32 0.80 2.49
C LEU A 159 3.87 1.10 3.88
N LEU A 160 3.06 1.74 4.72
CA LEU A 160 3.44 2.12 6.09
C LEU A 160 3.88 0.88 6.86
N TRP A 161 3.16 -0.24 6.77
CA TRP A 161 3.56 -1.52 7.35
C TRP A 161 4.91 -2.04 6.85
N CYS A 162 5.13 -2.01 5.53
CA CYS A 162 6.29 -2.64 4.91
C CYS A 162 7.59 -1.87 5.15
N VAL A 163 7.54 -0.53 5.16
CA VAL A 163 8.73 0.33 5.36
C VAL A 163 9.54 -0.04 6.62
N PRO A 164 8.94 -0.15 7.82
CA PRO A 164 9.64 -0.59 9.02
C PRO A 164 10.33 -1.95 8.87
N VAL A 165 9.67 -2.92 8.21
CA VAL A 165 10.22 -4.26 7.98
C VAL A 165 11.47 -4.19 7.10
N VAL A 166 11.43 -3.39 6.03
CA VAL A 166 12.59 -3.17 5.15
C VAL A 166 13.73 -2.47 5.91
N LEU A 167 13.41 -1.43 6.67
CA LEU A 167 14.40 -0.68 7.45
C LEU A 167 15.09 -1.55 8.51
N GLU A 168 14.33 -2.38 9.23
CA GLU A 168 14.88 -3.32 10.20
C GLU A 168 15.74 -4.40 9.53
N ALA A 169 15.33 -4.90 8.37
CA ALA A 169 16.13 -5.84 7.61
C ALA A 169 17.48 -5.23 7.17
N ILE A 170 17.49 -3.96 6.75
CA ILE A 170 18.72 -3.21 6.43
C ILE A 170 19.62 -3.12 7.68
N GLU A 171 19.05 -2.80 8.84
CA GLU A 171 19.80 -2.71 10.10
C GLU A 171 20.40 -4.05 10.52
N ASN A 172 19.67 -5.14 10.37
CA ASN A 172 20.17 -6.48 10.67
C ASN A 172 21.34 -6.88 9.75
N VAL A 173 21.27 -6.55 8.45
CA VAL A 173 22.40 -6.76 7.53
C VAL A 173 23.57 -5.83 7.88
N SER A 174 23.28 -4.61 8.31
CA SER A 174 24.30 -3.64 8.71
C SER A 174 25.09 -4.12 9.91
N GLU A 175 24.45 -4.76 10.89
CA GLU A 175 25.08 -5.28 12.11
C GLU A 175 26.20 -6.29 11.78
N ILE A 176 26.00 -7.11 10.76
CA ILE A 176 26.95 -8.13 10.31
C ILE A 176 27.83 -7.67 9.12
N SER A 177 27.68 -6.41 8.68
CA SER A 177 28.44 -5.82 7.58
C SER A 177 29.82 -5.34 8.04
N GLY A 178 30.87 -5.69 7.30
CA GLY A 178 32.27 -5.54 7.71
C GLY A 178 32.84 -6.75 8.47
N CYS A 179 34.14 -6.67 8.79
CA CYS A 179 34.91 -7.72 9.50
C CYS A 179 35.48 -7.25 10.85
N ASP A 180 35.28 -5.98 11.20
CA ASP A 180 35.78 -5.39 12.44
C ASP A 180 34.79 -5.59 13.59
N GLN A 181 35.22 -6.31 14.62
CA GLN A 181 34.41 -6.59 15.81
C GLN A 181 34.05 -5.30 16.58
N GLU A 182 34.90 -4.27 16.54
CA GLU A 182 34.61 -3.00 17.20
C GLU A 182 33.48 -2.24 16.47
N ALA A 183 33.53 -2.18 15.13
CA ALA A 183 32.47 -1.61 14.32
C ALA A 183 31.13 -2.34 14.51
N ILE A 184 31.15 -3.68 14.57
CA ILE A 184 29.97 -4.50 14.84
C ILE A 184 29.39 -4.17 16.23
N HIS A 185 30.25 -4.09 17.26
CA HIS A 185 29.82 -3.74 18.61
C HIS A 185 29.22 -2.34 18.68
N LYS A 186 29.83 -1.34 18.04
CA LYS A 186 29.29 0.04 17.98
C LYS A 186 27.92 0.08 17.33
N LYS A 187 27.70 -0.65 16.22
CA LYS A 187 26.39 -0.75 15.56
C LYS A 187 25.33 -1.38 16.47
N ARG A 188 25.65 -2.46 17.19
CA ARG A 188 24.75 -3.08 18.17
C ARG A 188 24.30 -2.11 19.25
N VAL A 189 25.24 -1.34 19.82
CA VAL A 189 24.93 -0.34 20.85
C VAL A 189 24.04 0.77 20.28
N MET A 190 24.32 1.24 19.06
CA MET A 190 23.49 2.25 18.38
C MET A 190 22.06 1.75 18.16
N LEU A 191 21.89 0.52 17.66
CA LEU A 191 20.59 -0.10 17.46
C LEU A 191 19.85 -0.30 18.79
N ALA A 192 20.53 -0.77 19.84
CA ALA A 192 19.92 -0.90 21.16
C ALA A 192 19.33 0.42 21.68
N LYS A 193 20.06 1.54 21.50
CA LYS A 193 19.57 2.89 21.85
C LYS A 193 18.42 3.37 20.97
N LYS A 194 18.34 2.93 19.72
CA LYS A 194 17.22 3.25 18.82
C LYS A 194 15.90 2.65 19.32
N TYR A 195 15.97 1.44 19.91
CA TYR A 195 14.83 0.70 20.43
C TYR A 195 14.65 0.84 21.95
N ASP A 196 15.18 1.92 22.54
CA ASP A 196 14.98 2.22 23.95
C ASP A 196 13.49 2.47 24.27
N ARG A 197 13.08 2.17 25.50
CA ARG A 197 11.70 2.36 25.98
C ARG A 197 11.29 3.82 25.98
N ASP A 198 12.25 4.74 26.05
CA ASP A 198 12.01 6.18 25.94
C ASP A 198 11.34 6.57 24.62
N TRP A 199 11.49 5.75 23.56
CA TRP A 199 10.88 5.99 22.25
C TRP A 199 9.46 5.40 22.10
N LEU A 200 8.88 4.85 23.16
CA LEU A 200 7.48 4.36 23.15
C LEU A 200 6.46 5.50 23.10
N ASP A 201 6.85 6.73 23.46
CA ASP A 201 5.99 7.89 23.31
C ASP A 201 5.79 8.23 21.81
N PRO A 202 4.55 8.30 21.31
CA PRO A 202 4.29 8.56 19.90
C PRO A 202 4.78 9.92 19.39
N GLN A 203 4.82 10.94 20.25
CA GLN A 203 5.28 12.27 19.85
C GLN A 203 6.80 12.32 19.75
N LEU A 204 7.51 11.71 20.70
CA LEU A 204 8.97 11.56 20.66
C LEU A 204 9.41 10.71 19.47
N PHE A 205 8.73 9.59 19.21
CA PHE A 205 9.00 8.78 18.02
C PHE A 205 8.78 9.59 16.74
N GLN A 206 7.65 10.28 16.63
CA GLN A 206 7.36 11.12 15.45
C GLN A 206 8.40 12.21 15.27
N HIS A 207 8.83 12.88 16.33
CA HIS A 207 9.83 13.94 16.24
C HIS A 207 11.19 13.41 15.78
N LYS A 208 11.60 12.23 16.26
CA LYS A 208 12.92 11.68 15.97
C LYS A 208 12.98 10.87 14.68
N PHE A 209 11.93 10.11 14.37
CA PHE A 209 11.91 9.12 13.30
C PHE A 209 10.81 9.39 12.26
N GLY A 210 10.04 10.48 12.40
CA GLY A 210 8.84 10.71 11.59
C GLY A 210 9.07 10.70 10.08
N GLU A 211 10.12 11.38 9.61
CA GLU A 211 10.48 11.40 8.18
C GLU A 211 10.82 10.00 7.67
N ARG A 212 11.66 9.28 8.42
CA ARG A 212 12.15 7.95 8.04
C ARG A 212 11.05 6.88 7.96
N TYR A 213 9.98 7.05 8.72
CA TYR A 213 8.86 6.10 8.79
C TYR A 213 7.58 6.63 8.15
N LEU A 214 7.64 7.71 7.37
CA LEU A 214 6.49 8.33 6.69
C LEU A 214 5.36 8.73 7.63
N VAL A 215 5.69 9.13 8.86
CA VAL A 215 4.73 9.59 9.87
C VAL A 215 5.00 11.03 10.30
N SER A 216 5.62 11.83 9.42
CA SER A 216 5.81 13.27 9.62
C SER A 216 4.46 13.98 9.86
N LYS A 217 4.51 15.18 10.46
CA LYS A 217 3.29 15.96 10.72
C LYS A 217 2.56 16.30 9.42
N ASP A 218 3.31 16.62 8.37
CA ASP A 218 2.77 16.93 7.04
C ASP A 218 2.05 15.72 6.43
N MET A 219 2.71 14.55 6.38
CA MET A 219 2.13 13.31 5.85
C MET A 219 0.84 12.92 6.59
N ARG A 220 0.84 13.04 7.93
CA ARG A 220 -0.35 12.80 8.75
C ARG A 220 -1.48 13.77 8.40
N SER A 221 -1.18 15.05 8.26
CA SER A 221 -2.20 16.06 7.94
C SER A 221 -2.84 15.80 6.57
N LYS A 222 -2.05 15.36 5.59
CA LYS A 222 -2.53 14.97 4.26
C LYS A 222 -3.40 13.71 4.34
N LEU A 223 -2.97 12.67 5.05
CA LEU A 223 -3.77 11.46 5.27
C LEU A 223 -5.17 11.77 5.82
N ASP A 224 -5.28 12.74 6.72
CA ASP A 224 -6.55 13.13 7.34
C ASP A 224 -7.44 13.99 6.43
N SER A 225 -6.87 14.71 5.45
CA SER A 225 -7.59 15.69 4.62
C SER A 225 -7.89 15.23 3.19
N VAL A 226 -6.99 14.48 2.53
CA VAL A 226 -7.05 14.22 1.07
C VAL A 226 -8.33 13.54 0.63
N TRP A 227 -8.87 12.64 1.47
CA TRP A 227 -10.14 11.98 1.19
C TRP A 227 -11.27 13.01 1.10
N LYS A 228 -11.38 13.89 2.09
CA LYS A 228 -12.43 14.92 2.15
C LYS A 228 -12.29 15.93 1.02
N GLU A 229 -11.06 16.28 0.66
CA GLU A 229 -10.79 17.17 -0.47
C GLU A 229 -11.24 16.57 -1.79
N ASP A 230 -10.89 15.30 -2.07
CA ASP A 230 -11.33 14.61 -3.28
C ASP A 230 -12.85 14.44 -3.33
N GLN A 231 -13.50 14.15 -2.20
CA GLN A 231 -14.95 14.08 -2.09
C GLN A 231 -15.62 15.41 -2.42
N TRP A 232 -15.08 16.51 -1.89
CA TRP A 232 -15.59 17.85 -2.18
C TRP A 232 -15.43 18.19 -3.66
N ILE A 233 -14.24 17.96 -4.24
CA ILE A 233 -13.99 18.19 -5.68
C ILE A 233 -14.94 17.36 -6.55
N LEU A 234 -15.15 16.08 -6.20
CA LEU A 234 -16.05 15.22 -6.94
C LEU A 234 -17.49 15.73 -6.90
N SER A 235 -17.94 16.26 -5.74
CA SER A 235 -19.27 16.83 -5.61
C SER A 235 -19.50 18.04 -6.51
N GLU A 236 -18.49 18.89 -6.68
CA GLU A 236 -18.52 20.04 -7.60
C GLU A 236 -18.61 19.56 -9.07
N ILE A 237 -17.80 18.57 -9.45
CA ILE A 237 -17.80 18.01 -10.81
C ILE A 237 -19.15 17.36 -11.14
N VAL A 238 -19.72 16.61 -10.20
CA VAL A 238 -21.02 15.94 -10.37
C VAL A 238 -22.14 16.97 -10.53
N THR A 239 -22.12 18.03 -9.71
CA THR A 239 -23.13 19.10 -9.76
C THR A 239 -23.07 19.87 -11.09
N ALA A 240 -21.88 19.99 -11.69
CA ALA A 240 -21.68 20.61 -12.99
C ALA A 240 -22.11 19.72 -14.19
N LYS A 241 -22.51 18.45 -13.98
CA LYS A 241 -22.92 17.49 -15.02
C LYS A 241 -24.43 17.19 -14.97
N PRO A 242 -25.30 18.06 -15.52
CA PRO A 242 -26.76 17.91 -15.41
C PRO A 242 -27.33 16.72 -16.21
N GLU A 243 -26.56 16.21 -17.18
CA GLU A 243 -26.96 15.17 -18.14
C GLU A 243 -27.30 13.80 -17.53
N ASN A 244 -26.87 13.51 -16.30
CA ASN A 244 -27.21 12.27 -15.58
C ASN A 244 -27.62 12.55 -14.13
N GLN A 245 -28.60 13.43 -13.95
CA GLN A 245 -29.12 13.83 -12.64
C GLN A 245 -29.48 12.65 -11.70
N PRO A 246 -30.05 11.51 -12.16
CA PRO A 246 -30.27 10.36 -11.29
C PRO A 246 -28.98 9.71 -10.76
N LEU A 247 -27.92 9.63 -11.58
CA LEU A 247 -26.63 9.09 -11.15
C LEU A 247 -25.88 10.07 -10.24
N ALA A 248 -26.03 11.37 -10.50
CA ALA A 248 -25.54 12.41 -9.62
C ALA A 248 -26.15 12.29 -8.22
N GLU A 249 -27.46 12.03 -8.13
CA GLU A 249 -28.12 11.79 -6.84
C GLU A 249 -27.53 10.57 -6.11
N VAL A 250 -27.21 9.48 -6.82
CA VAL A 250 -26.55 8.30 -6.24
C VAL A 250 -25.18 8.64 -5.67
N LEU A 251 -24.36 9.39 -6.40
CA LEU A 251 -23.01 9.75 -5.95
C LEU A 251 -23.01 10.70 -4.76
N LEU A 252 -23.97 11.63 -4.72
CA LEU A 252 -24.08 12.64 -3.67
C LEU A 252 -24.86 12.14 -2.45
N ALA A 253 -25.52 10.99 -2.54
CA ALA A 253 -26.29 10.43 -1.45
C ALA A 253 -25.38 10.03 -0.26
N PRO A 254 -25.78 10.34 0.98
CA PRO A 254 -25.10 9.84 2.16
C PRO A 254 -25.02 8.31 2.16
N LYS A 255 -23.91 7.77 2.70
CA LYS A 255 -23.75 6.31 2.89
C LYS A 255 -24.96 5.75 3.65
N GLY A 256 -25.57 4.70 3.11
CA GLY A 256 -26.73 4.02 3.69
C GLY A 256 -28.10 4.58 3.29
N LYS A 257 -28.18 5.70 2.54
CA LYS A 257 -29.45 6.16 1.98
C LYS A 257 -29.92 5.19 0.88
N VAL A 258 -31.10 4.62 1.06
CA VAL A 258 -31.75 3.79 0.02
C VAL A 258 -32.36 4.70 -1.03
N LEU A 259 -32.00 4.48 -2.30
CA LEU A 259 -32.51 5.22 -3.45
C LEU A 259 -33.46 4.36 -4.30
N PRO A 260 -34.35 4.97 -5.09
CA PRO A 260 -35.27 4.24 -5.95
C PRO A 260 -34.55 3.30 -6.93
N SER A 261 -35.00 2.06 -7.04
CA SER A 261 -34.44 1.07 -7.99
C SER A 261 -34.68 1.45 -9.46
N SER A 262 -35.54 2.43 -9.74
CA SER A 262 -35.74 3.00 -11.07
C SER A 262 -34.46 3.58 -11.67
N ILE A 263 -33.48 3.98 -10.83
CA ILE A 263 -32.17 4.45 -11.29
C ILE A 263 -31.38 3.33 -11.99
N LEU A 264 -31.53 2.08 -11.51
CA LEU A 264 -30.93 0.91 -12.14
C LEU A 264 -31.72 0.52 -13.40
N ILE A 265 -33.04 0.35 -13.26
CA ILE A 265 -33.92 -0.18 -14.32
C ILE A 265 -34.04 0.81 -15.50
N GLY A 266 -33.93 2.11 -15.23
CA GLY A 266 -33.98 3.17 -16.24
C GLY A 266 -32.73 3.29 -17.09
N SER A 267 -31.64 2.58 -16.75
CA SER A 267 -30.41 2.58 -17.56
C SER A 267 -30.56 1.69 -18.79
N LYS A 268 -30.06 2.18 -19.94
CA LYS A 268 -30.16 1.46 -21.23
C LYS A 268 -29.39 0.14 -21.26
N ASP A 269 -28.39 0.00 -20.41
CA ASP A 269 -27.49 -1.16 -20.36
C ASP A 269 -27.74 -2.06 -19.14
N TYR A 270 -28.81 -1.81 -18.39
CA TYR A 270 -29.19 -2.68 -17.28
C TYR A 270 -29.73 -4.01 -17.80
N GLN A 271 -29.05 -5.10 -17.43
CA GLN A 271 -29.49 -6.45 -17.76
C GLN A 271 -29.20 -7.42 -16.62
N VAL A 272 -30.18 -8.24 -16.22
CA VAL A 272 -29.92 -9.38 -15.33
C VAL A 272 -29.35 -10.52 -16.16
N ARG A 273 -28.09 -10.92 -15.91
CA ARG A 273 -27.41 -11.98 -16.69
C ARG A 273 -27.79 -13.38 -16.21
N ARG A 274 -27.67 -13.62 -14.91
CA ARG A 274 -28.01 -14.91 -14.29
C ARG A 274 -28.29 -14.76 -12.79
N ARG A 275 -28.99 -15.74 -12.22
CA ARG A 275 -29.14 -15.89 -10.77
C ARG A 275 -28.00 -16.76 -10.25
N LEU A 276 -27.45 -16.39 -9.09
CA LEU A 276 -26.34 -17.10 -8.45
C LEU A 276 -26.86 -17.85 -7.21
N GLY A 277 -26.40 -19.09 -7.05
CA GLY A 277 -27.01 -20.05 -6.12
C GLY A 277 -28.36 -20.57 -6.64
N ASN A 278 -28.81 -21.73 -6.17
CA ASN A 278 -30.03 -22.44 -6.60
C ASN A 278 -31.33 -21.63 -6.42
N GLY A 279 -31.52 -20.57 -7.21
CA GLY A 279 -32.67 -19.65 -7.11
C GLY A 279 -32.58 -18.58 -6.02
N GLY A 280 -31.39 -18.31 -5.47
CA GLY A 280 -31.17 -17.40 -4.33
C GLY A 280 -31.34 -15.89 -4.59
N HIS A 281 -31.04 -15.09 -3.56
CA HIS A 281 -31.19 -13.62 -3.53
C HIS A 281 -30.14 -12.85 -4.37
N TYR A 282 -29.09 -13.55 -4.80
CA TYR A 282 -27.98 -12.98 -5.57
C TYR A 282 -28.21 -13.08 -7.09
N LYS A 283 -27.95 -11.99 -7.78
CA LYS A 283 -28.03 -11.89 -9.24
C LYS A 283 -26.76 -11.26 -9.78
N GLU A 284 -26.22 -11.80 -10.85
CA GLU A 284 -25.23 -11.10 -11.67
C GLU A 284 -25.99 -10.15 -12.60
N ILE A 285 -25.74 -8.85 -12.46
CA ILE A 285 -26.30 -7.81 -13.32
C ILE A 285 -25.20 -7.18 -14.16
N GLN A 286 -25.55 -6.75 -15.37
CA GLN A 286 -24.76 -5.84 -16.17
C GLN A 286 -25.33 -4.44 -15.95
N TRP A 287 -24.50 -3.48 -15.57
CA TRP A 287 -24.87 -2.07 -15.45
C TRP A 287 -23.62 -1.19 -15.55
N MET A 288 -23.72 -0.07 -16.27
CA MET A 288 -22.62 0.85 -16.53
C MET A 288 -21.40 0.17 -17.18
N GLY A 289 -21.65 -0.72 -18.15
CA GLY A 289 -20.60 -1.49 -18.83
C GLY A 289 -19.88 -2.53 -17.96
N ARG A 290 -20.32 -2.75 -16.71
CA ARG A 290 -19.68 -3.67 -15.75
C ARG A 290 -20.63 -4.76 -15.27
N ALA A 291 -20.06 -5.91 -14.91
CA ALA A 291 -20.78 -6.97 -14.20
C ALA A 291 -20.73 -6.69 -12.69
N LEU A 292 -21.89 -6.61 -12.04
CA LEU A 292 -22.05 -6.35 -10.61
C LEU A 292 -22.87 -7.47 -9.95
N LEU A 293 -22.60 -7.70 -8.67
CA LEU A 293 -23.41 -8.58 -7.83
C LEU A 293 -24.54 -7.76 -7.19
N LEU A 294 -25.79 -8.17 -7.43
CA LEU A 294 -26.97 -7.57 -6.81
C LEU A 294 -27.56 -8.54 -5.79
N ASP A 295 -27.69 -8.09 -4.56
CA ASP A 295 -28.38 -8.80 -3.48
C ASP A 295 -29.77 -8.19 -3.27
N THR A 296 -30.82 -9.02 -3.25
CA THR A 296 -32.21 -8.56 -3.17
C THR A 296 -32.98 -9.23 -2.04
N TYR A 297 -33.44 -8.42 -1.08
CA TYR A 297 -34.27 -8.85 0.04
C TYR A 297 -35.70 -8.36 -0.12
N SER A 298 -36.67 -9.20 0.24
CA SER A 298 -38.08 -8.81 0.30
C SER A 298 -38.50 -8.75 1.76
N LEU A 299 -38.97 -7.59 2.22
CA LEU A 299 -39.56 -7.45 3.53
C LEU A 299 -41.07 -7.67 3.41
N THR A 300 -41.58 -8.75 3.97
CA THR A 300 -43.01 -8.93 4.20
C THR A 300 -43.39 -8.13 5.43
N LEU A 301 -44.09 -7.01 5.23
CA LEU A 301 -44.77 -6.32 6.31
C LEU A 301 -45.98 -7.16 6.71
N ASN A 302 -45.90 -7.83 7.85
CA ASN A 302 -47.06 -8.46 8.46
C ASN A 302 -48.01 -7.33 8.90
N SER A 303 -49.10 -7.17 8.16
CA SER A 303 -50.22 -6.28 8.47
C SER A 303 -51.06 -6.81 9.61
#